data_AF-A0A256BJF6-F1
#
_entry.id   AF-A0A256BJF6-F1
#
_cell.length_a   1.000
_cell.length_b   1.000
_cell.length_c   1.000
_cell.angle_alpha   90.00
_cell.angle_beta   90.00
_cell.angle_gamma   90.00
#
_symmetry.space_group_name_H-M   'P 1'
#
loop_
_entity.id
_entity.type
_entity.pdbx_description
1 polymer ?
#
loop_
_entity_poly.entity_id
_entity_poly.type
_entity_poly.pdbx_seq_one_letter_code
_entity_poly.pdbx_strand_id
1 'polypeptide(L)'
;MGLFSGLFGNASEADKEKVAATLEKVLIPGEQIELSYNILRDLVVFTSYRLILMDKQGVTGKKRDFMSIPYKSISRFSVESTGNFDIDAEVKIFLSGNEYPTISLQFKGGDVVFDVQRALAAAVLL
;
A
#
# COMPACT_ATOMS: atom_id res chain seq x y z
N MET A 1 -6.44 -3.84 -18.91
CA MET A 1 -7.36 -3.58 -17.79
C MET A 1 -6.59 -3.86 -16.53
N GLY A 2 -6.55 -2.91 -15.59
CA GLY A 2 -5.80 -3.09 -14.34
C GLY A 2 -6.46 -4.13 -13.43
N LEU A 3 -5.65 -4.82 -12.63
CA LEU A 3 -6.06 -5.81 -11.63
C LEU A 3 -7.16 -5.27 -10.69
N PHE A 4 -7.12 -3.98 -10.37
CA PHE A 4 -8.04 -3.34 -9.42
C PHE A 4 -9.22 -2.59 -10.08
N SER A 5 -9.28 -2.55 -11.42
CA SER A 5 -10.19 -1.67 -12.17
C SER A 5 -11.69 -1.96 -11.98
N GLY A 6 -12.06 -3.18 -11.58
CA GLY A 6 -13.46 -3.56 -11.31
C GLY A 6 -13.87 -3.51 -9.84
N LEU A 7 -12.89 -3.40 -8.93
CA LEU A 7 -13.08 -3.46 -7.48
C LEU A 7 -13.08 -2.08 -6.82
N PHE A 8 -12.32 -1.14 -7.40
CA PHE A 8 -12.12 0.20 -6.87
C PHE A 8 -12.38 1.22 -7.98
N GLY A 9 -13.58 1.81 -7.99
CA GLY A 9 -13.87 2.91 -8.92
C GLY A 9 -13.07 4.15 -8.52
N ASN A 10 -12.16 4.63 -9.38
CA ASN A 10 -11.31 5.84 -9.22
C ASN A 10 -10.70 6.13 -7.83
N ALA A 11 -10.73 5.19 -6.89
CA ALA A 11 -10.31 5.38 -5.51
C ALA A 11 -8.79 5.41 -5.44
N SER A 12 -8.22 6.61 -5.53
CA SER A 12 -6.86 6.90 -5.12
C SER A 12 -6.91 8.15 -4.26
N GLU A 13 -6.63 7.99 -2.98
CA GLU A 13 -6.62 9.11 -2.04
C GLU A 13 -5.38 10.00 -2.24
N ALA A 14 -4.35 9.47 -2.92
CA ALA A 14 -3.19 10.23 -3.37
C ALA A 14 -3.37 10.74 -4.81
N ASP A 15 -2.89 11.96 -5.06
CA ASP A 15 -2.79 12.58 -6.38
C ASP A 15 -1.93 11.72 -7.32
N LYS A 16 -2.58 11.01 -8.24
CA LYS A 16 -1.94 10.05 -9.15
C LYS A 16 -0.82 10.69 -9.96
N GLU A 17 -0.95 11.96 -10.36
CA GLU A 17 0.07 12.65 -11.16
C GLU A 17 1.34 12.89 -10.33
N LYS A 18 1.18 13.34 -9.08
CA LYS A 18 2.31 13.52 -8.16
C LYS A 18 2.99 12.20 -7.80
N VAL A 19 2.21 11.14 -7.61
CA VAL A 19 2.72 9.80 -7.32
C VAL A 19 3.46 9.24 -8.54
N ALA A 20 2.89 9.38 -9.73
CA ALA A 20 3.53 8.97 -10.99
C ALA A 20 4.86 9.70 -11.21
N ALA A 21 4.90 11.03 -11.03
CA ALA A 21 6.15 11.80 -11.12
C ALA A 21 7.20 11.36 -10.07
N THR A 22 6.75 10.98 -8.86
CA THR A 22 7.65 10.47 -7.82
C THR A 22 8.24 9.10 -8.18
N LEU A 23 7.46 8.25 -8.84
CA LEU A 23 7.82 6.87 -9.16
C LEU A 23 8.32 6.68 -10.59
N GLU A 24 8.33 7.72 -11.43
CA GLU A 24 8.69 7.66 -12.86
C GLU A 24 10.01 6.91 -13.12
N LYS A 25 11.02 7.13 -12.27
CA LYS A 25 12.35 6.50 -12.40
C LYS A 25 12.45 5.11 -11.78
N VAL A 26 11.41 4.66 -11.07
CA VAL A 26 11.37 3.40 -10.30
C VAL A 26 10.50 2.35 -10.99
N LEU A 27 9.49 2.80 -11.74
CA LEU A 27 8.61 1.93 -12.52
C LEU A 27 9.34 1.37 -13.73
N ILE A 28 9.07 0.10 -14.04
CA ILE A 28 9.56 -0.53 -15.27
C ILE A 28 8.64 -0.19 -16.46
N PRO A 29 9.12 -0.33 -17.71
CA PRO A 29 8.27 -0.13 -18.88
C PRO A 29 7.01 -1.01 -18.82
N GLY A 30 5.84 -0.38 -18.97
CA GLY A 30 4.54 -1.06 -18.94
C GLY A 30 3.98 -1.37 -17.54
N GLU A 31 4.72 -1.08 -16.46
CA GLU A 31 4.16 -1.12 -15.10
C GLU A 31 3.23 0.08 -14.88
N GLN A 32 1.98 -0.20 -14.49
CA GLN A 32 0.96 0.83 -14.26
C GLN A 32 0.71 1.02 -12.78
N ILE A 33 0.58 2.26 -12.34
CA ILE A 33 0.06 2.57 -11.01
C ILE A 33 -1.46 2.42 -11.05
N GLU A 34 -1.98 1.52 -10.23
CA GLU A 34 -3.40 1.22 -10.20
C GLU A 34 -4.11 1.92 -9.02
N LEU A 35 -3.52 1.82 -7.82
CA LEU A 35 -4.03 2.47 -6.60
C LEU A 35 -2.89 3.15 -5.85
N SER A 36 -3.19 4.25 -5.17
CA SER A 36 -2.22 4.95 -4.33
C SER A 36 -2.90 5.66 -3.16
N TYR A 37 -2.37 5.44 -1.96
CA TYR A 37 -2.91 5.97 -0.70
C TYR A 37 -1.80 6.67 0.09
N ASN A 38 -2.08 7.87 0.60
CA ASN A 38 -1.20 8.52 1.58
C ASN A 38 -1.71 8.17 2.98
N ILE A 39 -0.94 7.39 3.73
CA ILE A 39 -1.30 6.98 5.08
C ILE A 39 -0.31 7.63 6.05
N LEU A 40 -0.77 8.64 6.79
CA LEU A 40 0.06 9.41 7.72
C LEU A 40 1.32 9.98 7.03
N ARG A 41 2.46 9.31 7.15
CA ARG A 41 3.75 9.68 6.53
C ARG A 41 4.11 8.84 5.31
N ASP A 42 3.47 7.70 5.17
CA ASP A 42 3.79 6.68 4.20
C ASP A 42 2.92 6.83 2.95
N LEU A 43 3.50 6.49 1.81
CA LEU A 43 2.76 6.35 0.56
C LEU A 43 2.74 4.87 0.20
N VAL A 44 1.54 4.34 0.00
CA VAL A 44 1.29 2.96 -0.37
C VAL A 44 0.79 2.94 -1.80
N VAL A 45 1.50 2.25 -2.68
CA VAL A 45 1.20 2.21 -4.12
C VAL A 45 1.06 0.77 -4.59
N PHE A 46 -0.09 0.46 -5.17
CA PHE A 46 -0.34 -0.81 -5.84
C PHE A 46 -0.12 -0.62 -7.34
N THR A 47 0.81 -1.37 -7.90
CA THR A 47 1.04 -1.40 -9.35
C THR A 47 0.45 -2.66 -9.97
N SER A 48 0.59 -2.82 -11.28
CA SER A 48 0.23 -4.08 -11.95
C SER A 48 1.09 -5.29 -11.51
N TYR A 49 2.18 -5.09 -10.75
CA TYR A 49 3.14 -6.16 -10.42
C TYR A 49 3.50 -6.28 -8.93
N ARG A 50 3.42 -5.18 -8.17
CA ARG A 50 3.97 -5.12 -6.81
C ARG A 50 3.31 -4.05 -5.96
N LEU A 51 3.45 -4.22 -4.66
CA LEU A 51 3.23 -3.18 -3.67
C LEU A 51 4.53 -2.38 -3.52
N ILE A 52 4.45 -1.05 -3.64
CA ILE A 52 5.55 -0.13 -3.35
C ILE A 52 5.17 0.66 -2.11
N LEU A 53 6.01 0.61 -1.09
CA LEU A 53 5.90 1.43 0.11
C LEU A 53 6.99 2.50 0.07
N MET A 54 6.60 3.76 0.26
CA MET A 54 7.53 4.86 0.37
C MET A 54 7.35 5.55 1.73
N ASP A 55 8.34 5.40 2.60
CA ASP A 55 8.43 6.05 3.90
C ASP A 55 9.31 7.31 3.79
N LYS A 56 8.85 8.41 4.40
CA LYS A 56 9.63 9.65 4.55
C LYS A 56 10.37 9.63 5.89
N GLN A 57 11.63 9.23 5.85
CA GLN A 57 12.49 9.11 7.03
C GLN A 57 13.18 10.45 7.41
N GLY A 58 13.46 10.57 8.71
CA GLY A 58 14.28 11.63 9.30
C GLY A 58 13.54 12.94 9.60
N VAL A 59 14.16 13.79 10.42
CA VAL A 59 13.56 15.05 10.92
C VAL A 59 13.20 16.02 9.79
N THR A 60 13.96 16.00 8.68
CA THR A 60 13.75 16.87 7.51
C THR A 60 12.82 16.28 6.45
N GLY A 61 12.44 15.00 6.57
CA GLY A 61 11.60 14.29 5.59
C GLY A 61 12.19 14.17 4.18
N LYS A 62 13.48 14.51 4.00
CA LYS A 62 14.17 14.46 2.70
C LYS A 62 14.60 13.06 2.31
N LYS A 63 14.90 12.20 3.30
CA LYS A 63 15.25 10.81 3.05
C LYS A 63 13.96 10.05 2.74
N ARG A 64 13.93 9.35 1.63
CA ARG A 64 12.84 8.47 1.24
C ARG A 64 13.37 7.05 1.18
N ASP A 65 12.68 6.13 1.81
CA ASP A 65 12.93 4.71 1.69
C ASP A 65 11.86 4.10 0.79
N PHE A 66 12.28 3.32 -0.22
CA PHE A 66 11.38 2.71 -1.18
C PHE A 66 11.49 1.20 -1.08
N MET A 67 10.44 0.55 -0.62
CA MET A 67 10.37 -0.90 -0.52
C MET A 67 9.43 -1.46 -1.57
N SER A 68 9.96 -2.32 -2.44
CA SER A 68 9.19 -3.02 -3.48
C SER A 68 8.92 -4.45 -3.06
N ILE A 69 7.64 -4.83 -3.02
CA ILE A 69 7.18 -6.14 -2.57
C ILE A 69 6.36 -6.77 -3.72
N PRO A 70 6.93 -7.73 -4.46
CA PRO A 70 6.18 -8.51 -5.43
C PRO A 70 5.00 -9.20 -4.74
N TYR A 71 3.81 -9.20 -5.36
CA TYR A 71 2.61 -9.74 -4.74
C TYR A 71 2.77 -11.21 -4.31
N LYS A 72 3.41 -12.02 -5.15
CA LYS A 72 3.76 -13.42 -4.86
C LYS A 72 4.61 -13.65 -3.60
N SER A 73 5.27 -12.62 -3.08
CA SER A 73 6.10 -12.73 -1.88
C SER A 73 5.30 -12.54 -0.59
N ILE A 74 4.09 -11.94 -0.69
CA ILE A 74 3.19 -11.76 0.44
C ILE A 74 2.54 -13.11 0.76
N SER A 75 2.83 -13.63 1.95
CA SER A 75 2.31 -14.93 2.38
C SER A 75 0.98 -14.82 3.11
N ARG A 76 0.80 -13.75 3.88
CA ARG A 76 -0.43 -13.44 4.62
C ARG A 76 -0.44 -11.96 5.01
N PHE A 77 -1.62 -11.46 5.34
CA PHE A 77 -1.81 -10.16 5.98
C PHE A 77 -2.88 -10.29 7.06
N SER A 78 -2.84 -9.40 8.06
CA SER A 78 -3.85 -9.30 9.11
C SER A 78 -4.19 -7.85 9.37
N VAL A 79 -5.41 -7.59 9.84
CA VAL A 79 -5.86 -6.25 10.24
C VAL A 79 -6.27 -6.31 11.70
N GLU A 80 -5.74 -5.40 12.49
CA GLU A 80 -6.05 -5.26 13.92
C GLU A 80 -6.73 -3.91 14.16
N SER A 81 -7.96 -3.95 14.70
CA SER A 81 -8.73 -2.75 15.06
C SER A 81 -8.61 -2.49 16.56
N THR A 82 -8.58 -1.22 16.97
CA THR A 82 -8.40 -0.84 18.38
C THR A 82 -9.65 -0.97 19.27
N GLY A 83 -10.85 -1.23 18.73
CA GLY A 83 -12.04 -1.46 19.54
C GLY A 83 -13.34 -0.99 18.91
N ASN A 84 -14.38 -0.84 19.74
CA ASN A 84 -15.79 -0.95 19.34
C ASN A 84 -16.30 -0.08 18.19
N PHE A 85 -15.66 1.03 17.82
CA PHE A 85 -16.00 1.85 16.65
C PHE A 85 -14.84 2.76 16.21
N ASP A 86 -13.62 2.51 16.71
CA ASP A 86 -12.48 3.35 16.36
C ASP A 86 -11.90 2.93 15.02
N ILE A 87 -11.73 3.93 14.16
CA ILE A 87 -11.25 3.80 12.79
C ILE A 87 -9.72 3.65 12.75
N ASP A 88 -9.09 3.62 13.93
CA ASP A 88 -7.68 3.41 14.10
C ASP A 88 -7.39 1.90 14.00
N ALA A 89 -6.64 1.55 12.97
CA ALA A 89 -6.37 0.17 12.60
C ALA A 89 -4.92 -0.01 12.17
N GLU A 90 -4.44 -1.23 12.33
CA GLU A 90 -3.09 -1.62 11.93
C GLU A 90 -3.18 -2.77 10.92
N VAL A 91 -2.64 -2.54 9.71
CA VAL A 91 -2.49 -3.59 8.70
C VAL A 91 -1.07 -4.14 8.78
N LYS A 92 -0.98 -5.44 9.05
CA LYS A 92 0.28 -6.19 9.16
C LYS A 92 0.46 -7.08 7.95
N ILE A 93 1.60 -6.97 7.26
CA ILE A 93 1.92 -7.77 6.06
C ILE A 93 3.11 -8.68 6.37
N PHE A 94 2.98 -9.95 6.01
CA PHE A 94 3.97 -10.99 6.24
C PHE A 94 4.54 -11.46 4.91
N LEU A 95 5.86 -11.35 4.77
CA LEU A 95 6.55 -11.92 3.61
C LEU A 95 6.85 -13.40 3.83
N SER A 96 6.96 -14.14 2.73
CA SER A 96 7.26 -15.56 2.73
C SER A 96 8.56 -15.83 3.50
N GLY A 97 8.52 -16.81 4.42
CA GLY A 97 9.67 -17.17 5.26
C GLY A 97 9.76 -16.38 6.59
N ASN A 98 8.93 -15.36 6.80
CA ASN A 98 8.93 -14.59 8.04
C ASN A 98 7.79 -15.01 8.98
N GLU A 99 8.13 -15.23 10.25
CA GLU A 99 7.17 -15.53 11.32
C GLU A 99 6.43 -14.26 11.76
N TYR A 100 7.17 -13.16 11.91
CA TYR A 100 6.68 -11.85 12.33
C TYR A 100 6.31 -10.96 11.15
N PRO A 101 5.41 -9.97 11.33
CA PRO A 101 5.06 -9.04 10.27
C PRO A 101 6.30 -8.26 9.84
N THR A 102 6.55 -8.23 8.54
CA THR A 102 7.68 -7.49 7.97
C THR A 102 7.33 -6.01 7.86
N ILE A 103 6.04 -5.71 7.73
CA ILE A 103 5.50 -4.38 7.52
C ILE A 103 4.30 -4.21 8.44
N SER A 104 4.23 -3.04 9.06
CA SER A 104 3.06 -2.55 9.77
C SER A 104 2.69 -1.18 9.21
N LEU A 105 1.43 -1.03 8.80
CA LEU A 105 0.84 0.21 8.33
C LEU A 105 -0.21 0.65 9.34
N GLN A 106 -0.02 1.82 9.93
CA GLN A 106 -0.94 2.38 10.90
C GLN A 106 -1.89 3.36 10.23
N PHE A 107 -3.18 3.16 10.43
CA PHE A 107 -4.26 3.99 9.94
C PHE A 107 -4.85 4.77 11.10
N LYS A 108 -5.22 6.02 10.84
CA LYS A 108 -5.97 6.84 11.79
C LYS A 108 -7.18 7.43 11.10
N GLY A 109 -8.38 7.07 11.53
CA GLY A 109 -9.58 7.61 10.86
C GLY A 109 -9.77 7.07 9.43
N GLY A 110 -11.01 7.14 8.94
CA GLY A 110 -11.37 6.89 7.54
C GLY A 110 -11.49 5.44 7.05
N ASP A 111 -12.14 5.32 5.88
CA ASP A 111 -12.42 4.02 5.24
C ASP A 111 -11.21 3.46 4.45
N VAL A 112 -10.09 4.20 4.43
CA VAL A 112 -8.86 3.87 3.70
C VAL A 112 -8.30 2.51 4.09
N VAL A 113 -8.44 2.13 5.37
CA VAL A 113 -8.02 0.81 5.84
C VAL A 113 -8.78 -0.31 5.13
N PHE A 114 -10.08 -0.15 4.90
CA PHE A 114 -10.88 -1.13 4.17
C PHE A 114 -10.48 -1.18 2.70
N ASP A 115 -10.14 -0.03 2.10
CA ASP A 115 -9.67 0.02 0.72
C ASP A 115 -8.32 -0.68 0.54
N VAL A 116 -7.36 -0.39 1.43
CA VAL A 116 -6.05 -1.06 1.44
C VAL A 116 -6.21 -2.55 1.72
N GLN A 117 -7.08 -2.95 2.64
CA GLN A 117 -7.35 -4.35 2.94
C GLN A 117 -7.92 -5.09 1.73
N ARG A 118 -8.91 -4.51 1.04
CA ARG A 118 -9.47 -5.09 -0.19
C ARG A 118 -8.41 -5.13 -1.30
N ALA A 119 -7.55 -4.11 -1.40
CA ALA A 119 -6.50 -4.04 -2.43
C ALA A 119 -5.43 -5.11 -2.21
N LEU A 120 -5.03 -5.33 -0.96
CA LEU A 120 -4.16 -6.46 -0.58
C LEU A 120 -4.82 -7.80 -0.89
N ALA A 121 -6.10 -7.97 -0.58
CA ALA A 121 -6.82 -9.20 -0.91
C ALA A 121 -6.81 -9.47 -2.42
N ALA A 122 -7.14 -8.48 -3.24
CA ALA A 122 -7.11 -8.62 -4.69
C ALA A 122 -5.69 -8.87 -5.22
N ALA A 123 -4.67 -8.22 -4.66
CA ALA A 123 -3.29 -8.41 -5.08
C ALA A 123 -2.73 -9.80 -4.77
N VAL A 124 -3.17 -10.42 -3.67
CA VAL A 124 -2.63 -11.69 -3.17
C VAL A 124 -3.45 -12.89 -3.64
N LEU A 125 -4.76 -12.72 -3.89
CA LEU A 125 -5.68 -13.83 -4.14
C LEU A 125 -6.12 -13.99 -5.60
N LEU A 126 -5.90 -12.98 -6.46
CA LEU A 126 -6.25 -13.00 -7.89
C LEU A 126 -4.98 -13.09 -8.75
#